data_AF-Q4FDN2-F1
#
_entry.id   AF-Q4FDN2-F1
#
_cell.length_a   1.000
_cell.length_b   1.000
_cell.length_c   1.000
_cell.angle_alpha   90.00
_cell.angle_beta   90.00
_cell.angle_gamma   90.00
#
_symmetry.space_group_name_H-M   'P 1'
#
loop_
_entity.id
_entity.type
_entity.pdbx_description
1 polymer ?
#
loop_
_entity_poly.entity_id
_entity_poly.type
_entity_poly.pdbx_seq_one_letter_code
_entity_poly.pdbx_strand_id
1 'polypeptide(L)'
;ASERHHQRLQKLAQTEKNLNTQTLEILEIKDTSHSIMSEEVFGPVMPLIRYNNLDELRTLIDTKEKPLAFYIFSNKRETINWLLSNFTSGGVGINSVLMHFANHNLPFAG
;
A
#
# COMPACT_ATOMS: atom_id res chain seq x y z
N ALA A 1 -6.57 19.06 2.21
CA ALA A 1 -5.53 18.65 3.19
C ALA A 1 -4.91 19.91 3.81
N SER A 2 -4.40 19.84 5.04
CA SER A 2 -3.70 21.00 5.64
C SER A 2 -2.35 21.23 4.96
N GLU A 3 -1.84 22.47 5.00
CA GLU A 3 -0.52 22.81 4.46
C GLU A 3 0.61 22.01 5.12
N ARG A 4 0.50 21.72 6.43
CA ARG A 4 1.44 20.86 7.15
C ARG A 4 1.49 19.44 6.57
N HIS A 5 0.33 18.87 6.23
CA HIS A 5 0.26 17.54 5.62
C HIS A 5 0.87 17.53 4.22
N HIS A 6 0.64 18.60 3.45
CA HIS A 6 1.27 18.79 2.15
C HIS A 6 2.79 18.79 2.22
N GLN A 7 3.35 19.61 3.13
CA GLN A 7 4.80 19.69 3.35
C GLN A 7 5.40 18.37 3.84
N ARG A 8 4.67 17.62 4.68
CA ARG A 8 5.07 16.28 5.13
C ARG A 8 5.20 15.33 3.94
N LEU A 9 4.18 15.25 3.09
CA LEU A 9 4.20 14.41 1.89
C LEU A 9 5.35 14.79 0.94
N GLN A 10 5.57 16.09 0.73
CA GLN A 10 6.67 16.59 -0.10
C GLN A 10 8.02 16.12 0.42
N LYS A 11 8.23 16.20 1.75
CA LYS A 11 9.46 15.75 2.40
C LYS A 11 9.66 14.23 2.29
N LEU A 12 8.59 13.46 2.49
CA LEU A 12 8.66 11.99 2.41
C LEU A 12 8.88 11.47 0.99
N ALA A 13 8.31 12.15 -0.02
CA ALA A 13 8.45 11.75 -1.41
C ALA A 13 9.85 12.04 -1.98
N GLN A 14 10.64 12.92 -1.33
CA GLN A 14 12.00 13.29 -1.77
C GLN A 14 12.08 13.67 -3.26
N THR A 15 11.03 14.30 -3.78
CA THR A 15 10.92 14.69 -5.19
C THR A 15 11.03 16.20 -5.33
N GLU A 16 11.70 16.65 -6.39
CA GLU A 16 11.78 18.06 -6.78
C GLU A 16 10.46 18.58 -7.38
N LYS A 17 9.59 17.64 -7.80
CA LYS A 17 8.26 17.98 -8.31
C LYS A 17 7.37 18.43 -7.17
N ASN A 18 6.75 19.59 -7.28
CA ASN A 18 5.73 19.99 -6.32
C ASN A 18 4.54 19.04 -6.44
N LEU A 19 4.27 18.27 -5.39
CA LEU A 19 3.17 17.31 -5.37
C LEU A 19 1.87 18.08 -5.58
N ASN A 20 1.05 17.68 -6.53
CA ASN A 20 -0.27 18.28 -6.68
C ASN A 20 -1.26 17.51 -5.80
N THR A 21 -1.89 18.19 -4.84
CA THR A 21 -2.87 17.56 -3.95
C THR A 21 -4.17 17.11 -4.65
N GLN A 22 -4.39 17.52 -5.91
CA GLN A 22 -5.58 17.21 -6.68
C GLN A 22 -5.41 16.02 -7.63
N THR A 23 -4.19 15.49 -7.77
CA THR A 23 -3.88 14.38 -8.69
C THR A 23 -3.10 13.30 -7.99
N LEU A 24 -3.37 12.04 -8.33
CA LEU A 24 -2.56 10.92 -7.85
C LEU A 24 -1.18 10.97 -8.50
N GLU A 25 -0.13 10.95 -7.67
CA GLU A 25 1.26 10.82 -8.12
C GLU A 25 1.77 9.40 -7.85
N ILE A 26 2.23 8.72 -8.90
CA ILE A 26 2.86 7.41 -8.78
C ILE A 26 4.36 7.62 -8.62
N LEU A 27 4.91 7.19 -7.50
CA LEU A 27 6.33 7.31 -7.20
C LEU A 27 6.98 5.93 -7.27
N GLU A 28 7.69 5.64 -8.36
CA GLU A 28 8.45 4.40 -8.47
C GLU A 28 9.69 4.47 -7.57
N ILE A 29 9.80 3.51 -6.65
CA ILE A 29 10.91 3.41 -5.69
C ILE A 29 11.50 2.01 -5.73
N LYS A 30 12.77 1.90 -5.33
CA LYS A 30 13.53 0.65 -5.40
C LYS A 30 13.08 -0.38 -4.36
N ASP A 31 12.92 0.05 -3.12
CA ASP A 31 12.63 -0.82 -1.99
C ASP A 31 11.99 -0.04 -0.82
N THR A 32 11.73 -0.75 0.29
CA THR A 32 11.02 -0.22 1.46
C THR A 32 11.85 0.70 2.36
N SER A 33 13.13 0.97 2.03
CA SER A 33 13.99 1.92 2.75
C SER A 33 13.73 3.39 2.37
N HIS A 34 13.05 3.63 1.24
CA HIS A 34 12.66 4.98 0.83
C HIS A 34 11.77 5.65 1.90
N SER A 35 11.97 6.95 2.17
CA SER A 35 11.25 7.62 3.28
C SER A 35 9.74 7.62 3.13
N ILE A 36 9.20 7.61 1.90
CA ILE A 36 7.75 7.49 1.67
C ILE A 36 7.15 6.21 2.26
N MET A 37 7.96 5.18 2.55
CA MET A 37 7.56 3.91 3.13
C MET A 37 7.81 3.83 4.66
N SER A 38 8.25 4.92 5.30
CA SER A 38 8.54 4.93 6.74
C SER A 38 7.29 5.09 7.61
N GLU A 39 6.22 5.65 7.06
CA GLU A 39 4.96 5.90 7.74
C GLU A 39 3.78 5.88 6.76
N GLU A 40 2.55 5.90 7.28
CA GLU A 40 1.35 5.95 6.44
C GLU A 40 1.29 7.25 5.61
N VAL A 41 1.06 7.09 4.31
CA VAL A 41 1.07 8.21 3.37
C VAL A 41 -0.15 9.11 3.59
N PHE A 42 -1.36 8.57 3.70
CA PHE A 42 -2.61 9.36 3.82
C PHE A 42 -2.73 10.53 2.83
N GLY A 43 -2.28 10.34 1.59
CA GLY A 43 -2.23 11.40 0.60
C GLY A 43 -2.26 10.85 -0.82
N PRO A 44 -2.33 11.74 -1.82
CA PRO A 44 -2.43 11.35 -3.22
C PRO A 44 -1.06 10.95 -3.80
N VAL A 45 -0.26 10.19 -3.06
CA VAL A 45 1.02 9.63 -3.51
C VAL A 45 0.96 8.12 -3.34
N MET A 46 1.26 7.38 -4.41
CA MET A 46 1.27 5.92 -4.41
C MET A 46 2.68 5.41 -4.73
N PRO A 47 3.42 4.92 -3.72
CA PRO A 47 4.68 4.23 -3.94
C PRO A 47 4.47 2.98 -4.79
N LEU A 48 5.31 2.79 -5.80
CA LEU A 48 5.33 1.62 -6.66
C LEU A 48 6.67 0.91 -6.50
N ILE A 49 6.63 -0.33 -6.01
CA ILE A 49 7.79 -1.20 -5.88
C ILE A 49 7.61 -2.39 -6.82
N ARG A 50 8.62 -2.66 -7.64
CA ARG A 50 8.68 -3.86 -8.47
C ARG A 50 9.32 -5.00 -7.68
N TYR A 51 8.81 -6.21 -7.91
CA TYR A 51 9.39 -7.44 -7.37
C TYR A 51 9.39 -8.49 -8.48
N ASN A 52 10.29 -9.47 -8.39
CA ASN A 52 10.47 -10.51 -9.41
C ASN A 52 9.76 -11.81 -9.03
N ASN A 53 9.62 -12.09 -7.74
CA ASN A 53 8.99 -13.30 -7.22
C ASN A 53 8.34 -13.09 -5.84
N LEU A 54 7.57 -14.09 -5.40
CA LEU A 54 6.81 -14.00 -4.15
C LEU A 54 7.69 -14.00 -2.90
N ASP A 55 8.87 -14.62 -2.94
CA ASP A 55 9.80 -14.63 -1.80
C ASP A 55 10.43 -13.23 -1.57
N GLU A 56 10.74 -12.53 -2.66
CA GLU A 56 11.17 -11.12 -2.62
C GLU A 56 10.05 -10.23 -2.05
N LEU A 57 8.81 -10.42 -2.52
CA LEU A 57 7.65 -9.71 -2.00
C LEU A 57 7.47 -9.92 -0.49
N ARG A 58 7.62 -11.15 -0.01
CA ARG A 58 7.57 -11.46 1.42
C ARG A 58 8.66 -10.74 2.19
N THR A 59 9.89 -10.76 1.70
CA THR A 59 11.00 -10.02 2.33
C THR A 59 10.70 -8.52 2.44
N LEU A 60 10.08 -7.93 1.40
CA LEU A 60 9.68 -6.52 1.43
C LEU A 60 8.60 -6.23 2.48
N ILE A 61 7.58 -7.10 2.58
CA ILE A 61 6.40 -6.89 3.43
C ILE A 61 6.64 -7.28 4.89
N ASP A 62 7.39 -8.35 5.19
CA ASP A 62 7.60 -8.87 6.55
C ASP A 62 8.29 -7.84 7.49
N THR A 63 8.91 -6.80 6.92
CA THR A 63 9.50 -5.68 7.67
C THR A 63 8.49 -4.62 8.14
N LYS A 64 7.22 -4.76 7.77
CA LYS A 64 6.16 -3.75 8.00
C LYS A 64 5.12 -4.26 8.98
N GLU A 65 4.44 -3.31 9.62
CA GLU A 65 3.30 -3.61 10.49
C GLU A 65 2.13 -4.18 9.68
N LYS A 66 1.28 -4.96 10.35
CA LYS A 66 0.11 -5.58 9.72
C LYS A 66 -0.89 -4.49 9.31
N PRO A 67 -1.26 -4.41 8.03
CA PRO A 67 -2.15 -3.36 7.56
C PRO A 67 -3.61 -3.68 7.89
N LEU A 68 -4.44 -2.64 7.95
CA LEU A 68 -5.90 -2.80 8.04
C LEU A 68 -6.48 -3.53 6.83
N ALA A 69 -5.95 -3.26 5.63
CA ALA A 69 -6.45 -3.83 4.39
C ALA A 69 -5.30 -4.31 3.49
N PHE A 70 -5.48 -5.47 2.87
CA PHE A 70 -4.57 -6.00 1.85
C PHE A 70 -5.34 -6.27 0.55
N TYR A 71 -4.82 -5.78 -0.58
CA TYR A 71 -5.49 -5.88 -1.87
C TYR A 71 -4.63 -6.68 -2.85
N ILE A 72 -5.22 -7.73 -3.42
CA ILE A 72 -4.54 -8.65 -4.33
C ILE A 72 -5.20 -8.55 -5.70
N PHE A 73 -4.42 -8.22 -6.73
CA PHE A 73 -4.86 -8.27 -8.11
C PHE A 73 -4.16 -9.42 -8.83
N SER A 74 -4.92 -10.49 -9.14
CA SER A 74 -4.42 -11.68 -9.83
C SER A 74 -5.58 -12.53 -10.35
N ASN A 75 -5.34 -13.25 -11.44
CA ASN A 75 -6.23 -14.30 -11.95
C ASN A 75 -5.74 -15.72 -11.61
N LYS A 76 -4.55 -15.85 -10.99
CA LYS A 76 -3.95 -17.14 -10.63
C LYS A 76 -4.30 -17.50 -9.19
N ARG A 77 -5.03 -18.59 -9.00
CA ARG A 77 -5.52 -19.01 -7.68
C ARG A 77 -4.37 -19.41 -6.75
N GLU A 78 -3.31 -19.98 -7.30
CA GLU A 78 -2.11 -20.38 -6.58
C GLU A 78 -1.43 -19.16 -5.95
N THR A 79 -1.28 -18.09 -6.73
CA THR A 79 -0.74 -16.80 -6.26
C THR A 79 -1.60 -16.21 -5.16
N ILE A 80 -2.92 -16.17 -5.37
CA ILE A 80 -3.87 -15.62 -4.38
C ILE A 80 -3.78 -16.41 -3.07
N ASN A 81 -3.87 -17.73 -3.11
CA ASN A 81 -3.81 -18.59 -1.93
C ASN A 81 -2.48 -18.45 -1.18
N TRP A 82 -1.37 -18.34 -1.92
CA TRP A 82 -0.06 -18.14 -1.32
C TRP A 82 -0.01 -16.81 -0.56
N LEU A 83 -0.47 -15.71 -1.17
CA LEU A 83 -0.50 -14.38 -0.54
C LEU A 83 -1.38 -14.37 0.72
N LEU A 84 -2.56 -14.99 0.66
CA LEU A 84 -3.48 -15.12 1.79
C LEU A 84 -2.90 -15.94 2.95
N SER A 85 -2.07 -16.94 2.64
CA SER A 85 -1.49 -17.83 3.65
C SER A 85 -0.22 -17.25 4.29
N ASN A 86 0.44 -16.30 3.63
CA ASN A 86 1.70 -15.71 4.10
C ASN A 86 1.54 -14.32 4.72
N PHE A 87 0.47 -13.58 4.42
CA PHE A 87 0.26 -12.24 4.96
C PHE A 87 -1.01 -12.14 5.80
N THR A 88 -0.96 -11.31 6.84
CA THR A 88 -2.10 -11.03 7.72
C THR A 88 -2.50 -9.57 7.59
N SER A 89 -3.81 -9.32 7.50
CA SER A 89 -4.41 -7.99 7.53
C SER A 89 -5.79 -8.06 8.17
N GLY A 90 -6.35 -6.90 8.54
CA GLY A 90 -7.71 -6.81 9.06
C GLY A 90 -8.79 -7.27 8.08
N GLY A 91 -8.62 -6.91 6.79
CA GLY A 91 -9.45 -7.36 5.69
C GLY A 91 -8.64 -7.58 4.41
N VAL A 92 -9.19 -8.40 3.50
CA VAL A 92 -8.59 -8.67 2.19
C VAL A 92 -9.60 -8.43 1.06
N GLY A 93 -9.16 -7.77 0.00
CA GLY A 93 -9.90 -7.65 -1.26
C GLY A 93 -9.16 -8.31 -2.41
N ILE A 94 -9.83 -9.17 -3.17
CA ILE A 94 -9.28 -9.80 -4.38
C ILE A 94 -9.93 -9.14 -5.59
N ASN A 95 -9.11 -8.61 -6.50
CA ASN A 95 -9.52 -7.88 -7.70
C ASN A 95 -10.49 -6.72 -7.41
N SER A 96 -10.41 -6.16 -6.21
CA SER A 96 -11.25 -5.06 -5.73
C SER A 96 -10.58 -4.34 -4.57
N VAL A 97 -10.86 -3.04 -4.44
CA VAL A 97 -10.44 -2.21 -3.31
C VAL A 97 -11.66 -1.74 -2.51
N LEU A 98 -11.49 -1.40 -1.23
CA LEU A 98 -12.47 -0.75 -0.33
C LEU A 98 -13.82 -1.46 -0.10
N MET A 99 -14.13 -2.55 -0.80
CA MET A 99 -15.47 -3.18 -0.70
C MET A 99 -15.77 -3.79 0.66
N HIS A 100 -14.75 -4.22 1.42
CA HIS A 100 -14.95 -4.75 2.76
C HIS A 100 -15.41 -3.68 3.77
N PHE A 101 -15.18 -2.40 3.49
CA PHE A 101 -15.75 -1.29 4.27
C PHE A 101 -17.24 -1.07 3.95
N ALA A 102 -17.66 -1.30 2.71
CA ALA A 102 -19.05 -1.05 2.28
C ALA A 102 -20.03 -2.15 2.70
N ASN A 103 -19.52 -3.34 3.08
CA ASN A 103 -20.35 -4.47 3.46
C ASN A 103 -20.61 -4.47 4.98
N HIS A 104 -21.81 -4.05 5.37
CA HIS A 104 -22.24 -3.95 6.77
C HIS A 104 -22.28 -5.30 7.51
N ASN A 105 -22.22 -6.44 6.80
CA ASN A 105 -22.22 -7.77 7.39
C ASN A 105 -20.81 -8.31 7.67
N LEU A 106 -19.76 -7.59 7.24
CA LEU A 106 -18.37 -7.97 7.51
C LEU A 106 -17.82 -7.16 8.68
N PRO A 107 -17.08 -7.78 9.61
CA PRO A 107 -16.36 -7.03 10.63
C PRO A 107 -15.29 -6.15 9.96
N PHE A 108 -15.13 -4.93 10.47
CA PHE A 108 -14.14 -3.97 9.99
C PHE A 108 -13.22 -3.57 11.14
N ALA A 109 -12.06 -4.20 11.21
CA ALA A 109 -11.01 -3.93 12.19
C ALA A 109 -9.67 -4.52 11.71
N GLY A 110 -8.57 -4.09 12.30
CA GLY A 110 -7.23 -4.69 12.16
C GLY A 110 -6.92 -5.64 13.29
#